data_AF-A0A2E1Q7A9-F1
#
_entry.id   AF-A0A2E1Q7A9-F1
#
_cell.length_a   1.000
_cell.length_b   1.000
_cell.length_c   1.000
_cell.angle_alpha   90.00
_cell.angle_beta   90.00
_cell.angle_gamma   90.00
#
_symmetry.space_group_name_H-M   'P 1'
#
loop_
_entity.id
_entity.type
_entity.pdbx_description
1 polymer ?
#
loop_
_entity_poly.entity_id
_entity_poly.type
_entity_poly.pdbx_seq_one_letter_code
_entity_poly.pdbx_strand_id
1 'polypeptide(L)'
;MTDFIPSFKGNIILALSAFLISGCGSGFESKNLSSLVDGSYFQESASTDFIRAGEKLVTDCKASGELCVFLKNPVAQSGSVVSKSNEGSLRALQNFSVKLNGLDRSGYMENAHFDVRTAGNKRISFEKILVEKGVGVERSEWLTANAYFWLNRASEYLKNNFKEFPLKDEKISVYVDDAFNGWSYEQKSIHLSGSELSALSADVVLLLYGEAQIGVATKGSIYNYDQNFHKSCGGKENNCCVDSKGCAKALVQASGDVLVNFLFEDLSGVGEFYHQDLKGQSVCGKHRRPEDFSNPDFNEAYNLCSSEKGKVSAMATAYASCWYGLKNEFGSKKVLEVYLKHLSLLNGSDTFETALQKASTTAQNLGYTALAKRYLLLFPICAAP
;
A
#
# COMPACT_ATOMS: atom_id res chain seq x y z
N MET A 1 5.12 56.40 51.87
CA MET A 1 3.94 57.26 52.05
C MET A 1 3.74 58.05 50.78
N THR A 2 2.57 57.87 50.17
CA THR A 2 1.84 58.75 49.21
C THR A 2 2.58 59.17 47.94
N ASP A 3 2.32 58.53 46.80
CA ASP A 3 1.18 58.79 45.88
C ASP A 3 1.37 60.05 45.03
N PHE A 4 1.46 59.89 43.71
CA PHE A 4 0.54 60.55 42.77
C PHE A 4 0.62 59.97 41.35
N ILE A 5 -0.56 59.78 40.77
CA ILE A 5 -0.91 59.22 39.45
C ILE A 5 -0.93 60.37 38.41
N PRO A 6 -0.72 60.07 37.12
CA PRO A 6 -1.79 60.41 36.17
C PRO A 6 -2.14 59.25 35.24
N SER A 7 -3.45 59.11 35.04
CA SER A 7 -4.13 58.17 34.16
C SER A 7 -3.98 58.56 32.70
N PHE A 8 -3.82 57.57 31.82
CA PHE A 8 -4.30 57.69 30.44
C PHE A 8 -4.97 56.40 30.00
N LYS A 9 -6.23 56.55 29.61
CA LYS A 9 -7.13 55.53 29.06
C LYS A 9 -6.77 55.29 27.60
N GLY A 10 -6.86 54.03 27.14
CA GLY A 10 -6.78 53.75 25.71
C GLY A 10 -6.71 52.27 25.31
N ASN A 11 -7.85 51.59 25.39
CA ASN A 11 -8.31 50.48 24.56
C ASN A 11 -7.42 49.22 24.37
N ILE A 12 -7.88 48.18 25.05
CA ILE A 12 -7.67 46.75 24.83
C ILE A 12 -8.09 46.35 23.40
N ILE A 13 -7.18 45.72 22.65
CA ILE A 13 -7.53 44.74 21.60
C ILE A 13 -6.71 43.49 21.86
N LEU A 14 -7.29 42.58 22.65
CA LEU A 14 -6.95 41.17 22.69
C LEU A 14 -7.60 40.51 21.48
N ALA A 15 -6.84 40.24 20.43
CA ALA A 15 -7.29 39.39 19.34
C ALA A 15 -7.18 37.92 19.78
N LEU A 16 -8.27 37.42 20.37
CA LEU A 16 -8.55 35.99 20.47
C LEU A 16 -8.50 35.38 19.06
N SER A 17 -7.49 34.55 18.81
CA SER A 17 -7.54 33.59 17.70
C SER A 17 -8.14 32.30 18.22
N ALA A 18 -9.45 32.31 18.44
CA ALA A 18 -10.24 31.09 18.61
C ALA A 18 -10.38 30.43 17.23
N PHE A 19 -9.38 29.63 16.82
CA PHE A 19 -9.61 28.64 15.79
C PHE A 19 -10.38 27.50 16.44
N LEU A 20 -11.67 27.45 16.13
CA LEU A 20 -12.56 26.33 16.41
C LEU A 20 -11.91 25.04 15.89
N ILE A 21 -11.43 24.21 16.81
CA ILE A 21 -11.32 22.76 16.60
C ILE A 21 -12.76 22.26 16.66
N SER A 22 -13.53 22.45 15.57
CA SER A 22 -14.79 21.75 15.39
C SER A 22 -14.45 20.32 15.00
N GLY A 23 -14.79 19.39 15.87
CA GLY A 23 -14.48 17.97 15.73
C GLY A 23 -14.89 17.41 14.37
N CYS A 24 -13.94 16.74 13.71
CA CYS A 24 -14.25 15.65 12.79
C CYS A 24 -14.55 14.41 13.64
N GLY A 25 -15.74 14.41 14.25
CA GLY A 25 -16.33 13.25 14.89
C GLY A 25 -17.68 13.01 14.24
N SER A 26 -17.96 11.76 13.89
CA SER A 26 -19.20 11.23 13.30
C SER A 26 -19.45 11.57 11.83
N GLY A 27 -18.94 10.69 10.96
CA GLY A 27 -19.30 10.63 9.55
C GLY A 27 -18.84 9.33 8.88
N PHE A 28 -18.64 8.25 9.63
CA PHE A 28 -18.56 6.90 9.08
C PHE A 28 -19.87 6.21 9.45
N GLU A 29 -20.86 6.29 8.56
CA GLU A 29 -21.98 5.35 8.63
C GLU A 29 -21.39 3.94 8.52
N SER A 30 -21.66 3.11 9.53
CA SER A 30 -21.35 1.70 9.45
C SER A 30 -22.12 1.11 8.28
N LYS A 31 -21.43 0.85 7.15
CA LYS A 31 -22.00 0.09 6.03
C LYS A 31 -22.55 -1.23 6.61
N ASN A 32 -23.81 -1.51 6.28
CA ASN A 32 -24.59 -2.65 6.77
C ASN A 32 -23.82 -3.96 6.51
N LEU A 33 -23.57 -4.77 7.55
CA LEU A 33 -22.86 -6.07 7.43
C LEU A 33 -23.58 -7.08 6.52
N SER A 34 -24.84 -6.83 6.16
CA SER A 34 -25.63 -7.71 5.28
C SER A 34 -25.17 -7.72 3.82
N SER A 35 -24.41 -6.71 3.35
CA SER A 35 -23.85 -6.69 1.99
C SER A 35 -22.55 -7.51 1.83
N LEU A 36 -22.02 -8.07 2.91
CA LEU A 36 -20.87 -9.00 2.88
C LEU A 36 -21.24 -10.39 2.33
N VAL A 37 -22.53 -10.74 2.29
CA VAL A 37 -23.00 -12.11 2.03
C VAL A 37 -23.39 -12.36 0.58
N ASP A 38 -23.69 -11.32 -0.22
CA ASP A 38 -24.16 -11.48 -1.61
C ASP A 38 -23.11 -11.13 -2.69
N GLY A 39 -21.88 -10.76 -2.30
CA GLY A 39 -20.82 -10.38 -3.22
C GLY A 39 -21.03 -9.04 -3.95
N SER A 40 -22.10 -8.29 -3.65
CA SER A 40 -22.38 -6.96 -4.23
C SER A 40 -21.43 -5.88 -3.74
N TYR A 41 -20.78 -6.07 -2.58
CA TYR A 41 -19.81 -5.12 -2.02
C TYR A 41 -18.66 -4.79 -2.98
N PHE A 42 -18.30 -5.72 -3.88
CA PHE A 42 -17.15 -5.59 -4.76
C PHE A 42 -17.46 -5.02 -6.15
N GLN A 43 -18.74 -4.88 -6.54
CA GLN A 43 -19.08 -4.33 -7.86
C GLN A 43 -18.97 -2.79 -7.95
N GLU A 44 -18.90 -2.07 -6.83
CA GLU A 44 -18.93 -0.59 -6.83
C GLU A 44 -17.63 0.09 -6.39
N SER A 45 -16.57 -0.64 -6.07
CA SER A 45 -15.83 -0.30 -4.86
C SER A 45 -14.29 -0.11 -5.03
N ALA A 46 -13.65 -0.79 -5.98
CA ALA A 46 -12.40 -0.24 -6.53
C ALA A 46 -12.74 1.08 -7.24
N SER A 47 -11.85 2.08 -7.19
CA SER A 47 -11.97 3.28 -8.05
C SER A 47 -12.42 2.80 -9.42
N THR A 48 -13.52 3.35 -9.95
CA THR A 48 -14.11 2.90 -11.24
C THR A 48 -13.10 2.95 -12.39
N ASP A 49 -11.93 3.55 -12.16
CA ASP A 49 -10.80 3.64 -13.08
C ASP A 49 -9.74 2.52 -12.89
N PHE A 50 -9.66 1.87 -11.71
CA PHE A 50 -8.69 0.79 -11.47
C PHE A 50 -9.17 -0.56 -11.97
N ILE A 51 -10.45 -0.89 -11.78
CA ILE A 51 -11.07 -2.06 -12.43
C ILE A 51 -11.67 -1.62 -13.77
N ARG A 52 -11.35 -2.32 -14.86
CA ARG A 52 -11.74 -1.88 -16.21
C ARG A 52 -13.14 -2.33 -16.58
N ALA A 53 -13.78 -1.55 -17.45
CA ALA A 53 -15.00 -1.97 -18.13
C ALA A 53 -14.78 -3.30 -18.86
N GLY A 54 -15.55 -4.33 -18.47
CA GLY A 54 -15.47 -5.69 -19.01
C GLY A 54 -14.94 -6.72 -18.00
N GLU A 55 -14.19 -6.28 -17.00
CA GLU A 55 -13.72 -7.15 -15.91
C GLU A 55 -14.81 -7.26 -14.85
N LYS A 56 -15.07 -8.49 -14.43
CA LYS A 56 -16.21 -8.76 -13.55
C LYS A 56 -16.06 -10.09 -12.83
N LEU A 57 -16.74 -10.17 -11.70
CA LEU A 57 -17.02 -11.46 -11.06
C LEU A 57 -17.94 -12.27 -11.97
N VAL A 58 -17.60 -13.53 -12.20
CA VAL A 58 -18.38 -14.51 -12.96
C VAL A 58 -18.70 -15.69 -12.05
N THR A 59 -19.80 -16.40 -12.33
CA THR A 59 -20.17 -17.59 -11.55
C THR A 59 -19.42 -18.85 -12.01
N ASP A 60 -18.99 -18.90 -13.27
CA ASP A 60 -18.18 -19.98 -13.84
C ASP A 60 -17.09 -19.42 -14.75
N CYS A 61 -15.84 -19.57 -14.32
CA CYS A 61 -14.67 -19.13 -15.07
C CYS A 61 -14.38 -19.94 -16.32
N LYS A 62 -14.78 -21.21 -16.38
CA LYS A 62 -14.61 -21.99 -17.62
C LYS A 62 -15.46 -21.42 -18.76
N ALA A 63 -16.63 -20.88 -18.41
CA ALA A 63 -17.59 -20.32 -19.34
C ALA A 63 -17.25 -18.90 -19.81
N SER A 64 -16.44 -18.12 -19.07
CA SER A 64 -16.12 -16.75 -19.47
C SER A 64 -15.20 -16.66 -20.69
N GLY A 65 -14.35 -17.68 -20.90
CA GLY A 65 -13.38 -17.70 -22.00
C GLY A 65 -12.17 -16.78 -21.79
N GLU A 66 -12.01 -16.20 -20.60
CA GLU A 66 -10.90 -15.33 -20.24
C GLU A 66 -10.07 -15.93 -19.10
N LEU A 67 -8.98 -15.24 -18.69
CA LEU A 67 -8.23 -15.63 -17.50
C LEU A 67 -9.07 -15.31 -16.26
N CYS A 68 -9.01 -16.20 -15.27
CA CYS A 68 -9.56 -15.92 -13.96
C CYS A 68 -8.49 -15.76 -12.89
N VAL A 69 -8.67 -14.70 -12.13
CA VAL A 69 -7.81 -14.33 -11.00
C VAL A 69 -8.67 -14.10 -9.75
N PHE A 70 -8.02 -13.76 -8.63
CA PHE A 70 -8.71 -13.17 -7.50
C PHE A 70 -8.80 -11.67 -7.71
N LEU A 71 -9.97 -11.06 -7.52
CA LEU A 71 -10.23 -9.61 -7.56
C LEU A 71 -9.39 -8.83 -6.54
N LYS A 72 -8.93 -9.48 -5.48
CA LYS A 72 -8.01 -8.90 -4.49
C LYS A 72 -7.17 -10.00 -3.87
N ASN A 73 -7.83 -10.88 -3.13
CA ASN A 73 -7.23 -12.10 -2.61
C ASN A 73 -8.35 -13.10 -2.27
N PRO A 74 -8.02 -14.39 -2.02
CA PRO A 74 -9.01 -15.41 -1.74
C PRO A 74 -9.92 -15.11 -0.53
N VAL A 75 -9.38 -14.53 0.55
CA VAL A 75 -10.11 -14.28 1.81
C VAL A 75 -11.11 -13.13 1.64
N ALA A 76 -10.67 -12.04 1.02
CA ALA A 76 -11.56 -10.92 0.73
C ALA A 76 -12.68 -11.33 -0.22
N GLN A 77 -12.35 -12.08 -1.28
CA GLN A 77 -13.31 -12.50 -2.30
C GLN A 77 -14.36 -13.50 -1.78
N SER A 78 -13.97 -14.39 -0.86
CA SER A 78 -14.89 -15.35 -0.26
C SER A 78 -15.65 -14.79 0.95
N GLY A 79 -15.25 -13.63 1.48
CA GLY A 79 -15.75 -13.11 2.75
C GLY A 79 -15.44 -14.01 3.96
N SER A 80 -14.52 -14.96 3.83
CA SER A 80 -14.20 -15.94 4.86
C SER A 80 -12.74 -16.40 4.82
N VAL A 81 -12.27 -17.00 5.91
CA VAL A 81 -10.93 -17.62 5.97
C VAL A 81 -10.90 -18.83 5.03
N VAL A 82 -9.85 -18.94 4.20
CA VAL A 82 -9.75 -19.97 3.16
C VAL A 82 -8.48 -20.80 3.32
N SER A 83 -8.64 -22.11 3.53
CA SER A 83 -7.52 -23.02 3.71
C SER A 83 -6.52 -22.98 2.55
N LYS A 84 -5.24 -22.76 2.89
CA LYS A 84 -4.11 -22.83 1.94
C LYS A 84 -3.79 -24.25 1.48
N SER A 85 -4.23 -25.28 2.22
CA SER A 85 -3.87 -26.68 1.95
C SER A 85 -4.73 -27.35 0.87
N ASN A 86 -5.86 -26.75 0.50
CA ASN A 86 -6.74 -27.27 -0.54
C ASN A 86 -6.72 -26.38 -1.78
N GLU A 87 -5.68 -26.56 -2.61
CA GLU A 87 -5.51 -25.80 -3.86
C GLU A 87 -6.70 -25.94 -4.81
N GLY A 88 -7.37 -27.11 -4.84
CA GLY A 88 -8.56 -27.32 -5.65
C GLY A 88 -9.72 -26.40 -5.25
N SER A 89 -9.99 -26.28 -3.96
CA SER A 89 -10.98 -25.34 -3.43
C SER A 89 -10.58 -23.88 -3.63
N LEU A 90 -9.29 -23.54 -3.47
CA LEU A 90 -8.79 -22.20 -3.75
C LEU A 90 -9.00 -21.81 -5.22
N ARG A 91 -8.69 -22.71 -6.15
CA ARG A 91 -8.89 -22.47 -7.59
C ARG A 91 -10.35 -22.25 -7.94
N ALA A 92 -11.27 -22.99 -7.33
CA ALA A 92 -12.70 -22.81 -7.53
C ALA A 92 -13.20 -21.42 -7.10
N LEU A 93 -12.46 -20.75 -6.21
CA LEU A 93 -12.78 -19.38 -5.81
C LEU A 93 -12.31 -18.34 -6.83
N GLN A 94 -11.37 -18.64 -7.73
CA GLN A 94 -10.93 -17.69 -8.76
C GLN A 94 -12.04 -17.43 -9.76
N ASN A 95 -12.79 -16.35 -9.52
CA ASN A 95 -14.00 -16.04 -10.25
C ASN A 95 -14.01 -14.61 -10.81
N PHE A 96 -12.88 -13.90 -10.76
CA PHE A 96 -12.74 -12.59 -11.39
C PHE A 96 -12.18 -12.75 -12.80
N SER A 97 -13.06 -12.61 -13.79
CA SER A 97 -12.74 -12.74 -15.21
C SER A 97 -12.03 -11.49 -15.70
N VAL A 98 -10.84 -11.67 -16.28
CA VAL A 98 -9.98 -10.59 -16.71
C VAL A 98 -9.37 -10.87 -18.07
N LYS A 99 -9.23 -9.81 -18.86
CA LYS A 99 -8.44 -9.83 -20.07
C LYS A 99 -6.99 -9.44 -19.74
N LEU A 100 -6.07 -10.39 -19.93
CA LEU A 100 -4.65 -10.07 -19.91
C LEU A 100 -4.30 -9.13 -21.06
N ASN A 101 -3.67 -8.02 -20.71
CA ASN A 101 -3.21 -7.00 -21.65
C ASN A 101 -1.71 -6.77 -21.48
N GLY A 102 -1.14 -6.00 -22.41
CA GLY A 102 0.23 -5.50 -22.30
C GLY A 102 1.33 -6.52 -22.57
N LEU A 103 1.00 -7.78 -22.89
CA LEU A 103 1.98 -8.81 -23.21
C LEU A 103 2.81 -8.40 -24.44
N ASP A 104 4.10 -8.71 -24.41
CA ASP A 104 4.96 -8.55 -25.57
C ASP A 104 4.77 -9.68 -26.62
N ARG A 105 5.58 -9.67 -27.67
CA ARG A 105 5.53 -10.67 -28.74
C ARG A 105 6.26 -11.97 -28.40
N SER A 106 6.78 -12.13 -27.18
CA SER A 106 7.56 -13.30 -26.79
C SER A 106 6.68 -14.53 -26.53
N GLY A 107 5.38 -14.34 -26.27
CA GLY A 107 4.45 -15.42 -25.93
C GLY A 107 4.52 -15.86 -24.46
N TYR A 108 5.30 -15.16 -23.62
CA TYR A 108 5.42 -15.43 -22.19
C TYR A 108 4.74 -14.33 -21.35
N MET A 109 4.64 -14.55 -20.03
CA MET A 109 4.15 -13.54 -19.05
C MET A 109 5.15 -12.40 -18.85
N GLU A 110 5.38 -11.63 -19.93
CA GLU A 110 6.37 -10.57 -20.02
C GLU A 110 5.84 -9.37 -20.79
N ASN A 111 6.30 -8.18 -20.40
CA ASN A 111 6.16 -6.95 -21.13
C ASN A 111 7.36 -6.03 -20.93
N ALA A 112 7.24 -4.78 -21.38
CA ALA A 112 8.31 -3.78 -21.25
C ALA A 112 8.71 -3.46 -19.79
N HIS A 113 7.85 -3.76 -18.81
CA HIS A 113 8.01 -3.40 -17.40
C HIS A 113 8.17 -4.60 -16.47
N PHE A 114 7.60 -5.76 -16.83
CA PHE A 114 7.62 -6.94 -15.99
C PHE A 114 8.02 -8.17 -16.77
N ASP A 115 8.85 -9.01 -16.16
CA ASP A 115 9.16 -10.37 -16.61
C ASP A 115 8.89 -11.31 -15.43
N VAL A 116 7.78 -12.05 -15.49
CA VAL A 116 7.32 -12.90 -14.39
C VAL A 116 7.72 -14.35 -14.66
N ARG A 117 8.48 -14.91 -13.72
CA ARG A 117 9.10 -16.23 -13.78
C ARG A 117 8.87 -16.99 -12.50
N THR A 118 9.09 -18.31 -12.53
CA THR A 118 9.19 -19.09 -11.29
C THR A 118 10.56 -18.93 -10.65
N ALA A 119 10.70 -19.31 -9.38
CA ALA A 119 11.99 -19.33 -8.68
C ALA A 119 13.08 -20.17 -9.38
N GLY A 120 12.68 -21.19 -10.16
CA GLY A 120 13.56 -21.96 -11.03
C GLY A 120 13.92 -21.28 -12.36
N ASN A 121 13.66 -19.97 -12.50
CA ASN A 121 13.80 -19.20 -13.75
C ASN A 121 12.96 -19.73 -14.92
N LYS A 122 11.92 -20.52 -14.67
CA LYS A 122 11.02 -21.01 -15.72
C LYS A 122 10.11 -19.87 -16.17
N ARG A 123 10.09 -19.59 -17.47
CA ARG A 123 9.12 -18.68 -18.10
C ARG A 123 7.85 -19.45 -18.41
N ILE A 124 6.70 -18.85 -18.12
CA ILE A 124 5.39 -19.47 -18.38
C ILE A 124 4.77 -18.88 -19.64
N SER A 125 4.36 -19.76 -20.56
CA SER A 125 3.68 -19.36 -21.80
C SER A 125 2.27 -18.85 -21.51
N PHE A 126 1.91 -17.73 -22.13
CA PHE A 126 0.58 -17.17 -22.07
C PHE A 126 -0.47 -18.07 -22.73
N GLU A 127 -0.12 -18.70 -23.85
CA GLU A 127 -1.03 -19.60 -24.57
C GLU A 127 -1.47 -20.78 -23.69
N LYS A 128 -0.54 -21.35 -22.92
CA LYS A 128 -0.84 -22.42 -21.97
C LYS A 128 -1.90 -21.99 -20.94
N ILE A 129 -1.74 -20.79 -20.40
CA ILE A 129 -2.66 -20.25 -19.38
C ILE A 129 -4.05 -19.96 -19.97
N LEU A 130 -4.13 -19.48 -21.21
CA LEU A 130 -5.40 -19.26 -21.91
C LEU A 130 -6.13 -20.57 -22.26
N VAL A 131 -5.41 -21.57 -22.78
CA VAL A 131 -6.02 -22.86 -23.19
C VAL A 131 -6.65 -23.56 -21.98
N GLU A 132 -5.94 -23.55 -20.86
CA GLU A 132 -6.39 -24.20 -19.65
C GLU A 132 -7.35 -23.31 -18.83
N LYS A 133 -7.51 -22.03 -19.19
CA LYS A 133 -8.41 -21.05 -18.54
C LYS A 133 -8.25 -21.01 -17.01
N GLY A 134 -7.04 -21.27 -16.51
CA GLY A 134 -6.76 -21.43 -15.08
C GLY A 134 -7.24 -22.73 -14.43
N VAL A 135 -8.00 -23.59 -15.13
CA VAL A 135 -8.44 -24.90 -14.64
C VAL A 135 -7.57 -26.02 -15.20
N GLY A 136 -6.70 -26.58 -14.36
CA GLY A 136 -5.78 -27.66 -14.74
C GLY A 136 -4.31 -27.23 -14.81
N VAL A 137 -4.03 -25.92 -14.78
CA VAL A 137 -2.66 -25.36 -14.80
C VAL A 137 -1.89 -25.71 -13.54
N GLU A 138 -0.57 -25.89 -13.67
CA GLU A 138 0.31 -26.15 -12.53
C GLU A 138 0.27 -25.00 -11.52
N ARG A 139 0.65 -25.28 -10.27
CA ARG A 139 0.71 -24.27 -9.21
C ARG A 139 1.61 -23.08 -9.56
N SER A 140 2.66 -23.26 -10.34
CA SER A 140 3.50 -22.12 -10.71
C SER A 140 2.83 -21.18 -11.72
N GLU A 141 1.91 -21.70 -12.53
CA GLU A 141 1.35 -21.01 -13.70
C GLU A 141 0.25 -20.03 -13.30
N TRP A 142 -0.69 -20.45 -12.45
CA TRP A 142 -1.70 -19.56 -11.87
C TRP A 142 -1.08 -18.48 -10.97
N LEU A 143 -0.03 -18.78 -10.18
CA LEU A 143 0.70 -17.78 -9.38
C LEU A 143 1.34 -16.72 -10.29
N THR A 144 1.99 -17.15 -11.37
CA THR A 144 2.58 -16.26 -12.38
C THR A 144 1.51 -15.37 -13.02
N ALA A 145 0.38 -15.94 -13.42
CA ALA A 145 -0.72 -15.22 -14.05
C ALA A 145 -1.28 -14.12 -13.14
N ASN A 146 -1.52 -14.43 -11.86
CA ASN A 146 -2.08 -13.48 -10.91
C ASN A 146 -1.09 -12.34 -10.59
N ALA A 147 0.19 -12.66 -10.37
CA ALA A 147 1.22 -11.66 -10.14
C ALA A 147 1.38 -10.73 -11.36
N TYR A 148 1.45 -11.30 -12.58
CA TYR A 148 1.52 -10.52 -13.81
C TYR A 148 0.32 -9.59 -13.96
N PHE A 149 -0.90 -10.11 -13.76
CA PHE A 149 -2.12 -9.31 -13.87
C PHE A 149 -2.10 -8.09 -12.95
N TRP A 150 -1.85 -8.28 -11.65
CA TRP A 150 -1.91 -7.20 -10.67
C TRP A 150 -0.81 -6.16 -10.86
N LEU A 151 0.41 -6.59 -11.19
CA LEU A 151 1.52 -5.67 -11.48
C LEU A 151 1.26 -4.86 -12.75
N ASN A 152 0.82 -5.54 -13.83
CA ASN A 152 0.49 -4.87 -15.08
C ASN A 152 -0.65 -3.86 -14.85
N ARG A 153 -1.68 -4.24 -14.09
CA ARG A 153 -2.79 -3.36 -13.76
C ARG A 153 -2.35 -2.13 -12.98
N ALA A 154 -1.55 -2.29 -11.94
CA ALA A 154 -1.01 -1.15 -11.20
C ALA A 154 -0.16 -0.22 -12.10
N SER A 155 0.70 -0.78 -12.96
CA SER A 155 1.49 0.00 -13.92
C SER A 155 0.61 0.76 -14.93
N GLU A 156 -0.41 0.12 -15.49
CA GLU A 156 -1.35 0.75 -16.42
C GLU A 156 -2.11 1.91 -15.75
N TYR A 157 -2.61 1.70 -14.53
CA TYR A 157 -3.30 2.74 -13.78
C TYR A 157 -2.39 3.96 -13.55
N LEU A 158 -1.14 3.73 -13.14
CA LEU A 158 -0.17 4.80 -12.92
C LEU A 158 0.16 5.56 -14.21
N LYS A 159 0.37 4.87 -15.33
CA LYS A 159 0.63 5.49 -16.64
C LYS A 159 -0.53 6.34 -17.14
N ASN A 160 -1.76 5.87 -16.93
CA ASN A 160 -2.95 6.58 -17.39
C ASN A 160 -3.22 7.84 -16.55
N ASN A 161 -2.81 7.84 -15.29
CA ASN A 161 -3.11 8.93 -14.36
C ASN A 161 -1.98 9.93 -14.14
N PHE A 162 -0.72 9.50 -14.34
CA PHE A 162 0.47 10.28 -14.01
C PHE A 162 1.45 10.31 -15.17
N LYS A 163 1.93 11.52 -15.50
CA LYS A 163 2.93 11.70 -16.56
C LYS A 163 4.26 11.03 -16.21
N GLU A 164 4.64 11.09 -14.94
CA GLU A 164 5.92 10.59 -14.42
C GLU A 164 5.69 9.85 -13.11
N PHE A 165 6.32 8.68 -12.96
CA PHE A 165 6.38 7.91 -11.71
C PHE A 165 7.64 7.02 -11.73
N PRO A 166 8.16 6.59 -10.58
CA PRO A 166 9.50 5.98 -10.50
C PRO A 166 9.73 4.77 -11.42
N LEU A 167 8.75 3.85 -11.51
CA LEU A 167 8.87 2.63 -12.32
C LEU A 167 8.37 2.78 -13.77
N LYS A 168 8.15 4.01 -14.26
CA LYS A 168 7.54 4.23 -15.59
C LYS A 168 8.31 3.57 -16.72
N ASP A 169 9.63 3.67 -16.71
CA ASP A 169 10.53 3.19 -17.78
C ASP A 169 11.46 2.07 -17.29
N GLU A 170 11.12 1.46 -16.16
CA GLU A 170 11.90 0.39 -15.55
C GLU A 170 11.32 -0.98 -15.89
N LYS A 171 12.23 -1.95 -16.06
CA LYS A 171 11.88 -3.37 -16.16
C LYS A 171 12.28 -4.08 -14.88
N ILE A 172 11.32 -4.77 -14.27
CA ILE A 172 11.48 -5.55 -13.03
C ILE A 172 11.30 -7.03 -13.34
N SER A 173 12.17 -7.85 -12.75
CA SER A 173 11.96 -9.30 -12.72
C SER A 173 11.07 -9.69 -11.55
N VAL A 174 10.16 -10.64 -11.74
CA VAL A 174 9.26 -11.10 -10.68
C VAL A 174 9.38 -12.60 -10.55
N TYR A 175 9.76 -13.08 -9.38
CA TYR A 175 9.93 -14.50 -9.08
C TYR A 175 8.77 -14.97 -8.21
N VAL A 176 7.94 -15.85 -8.75
CA VAL A 176 6.88 -16.54 -8.00
C VAL A 176 7.34 -17.91 -7.55
N ASP A 177 6.70 -18.42 -6.49
CA ASP A 177 7.05 -19.69 -5.87
C ASP A 177 8.48 -19.70 -5.29
N ASP A 178 8.92 -18.54 -4.79
CA ASP A 178 10.24 -18.35 -4.18
C ASP A 178 10.23 -18.77 -2.70
N ALA A 179 11.39 -18.74 -2.06
CA ALA A 179 11.55 -19.09 -0.65
C ALA A 179 11.11 -17.96 0.31
N PHE A 180 10.99 -16.73 -0.18
CA PHE A 180 10.69 -15.54 0.64
C PHE A 180 9.87 -14.50 -0.13
N ASN A 181 9.27 -13.57 0.61
CA ASN A 181 8.72 -12.34 0.04
C ASN A 181 9.71 -11.20 0.18
N GLY A 182 9.89 -10.40 -0.87
CA GLY A 182 10.66 -9.18 -0.74
C GLY A 182 10.95 -8.49 -2.07
N TRP A 183 11.30 -7.21 -1.96
CA TRP A 183 11.89 -6.44 -3.04
C TRP A 183 13.42 -6.41 -2.91
N SER A 184 14.12 -6.64 -4.01
CA SER A 184 15.57 -6.49 -4.13
C SER A 184 15.90 -5.33 -5.08
N TYR A 185 16.44 -4.25 -4.52
CA TYR A 185 16.85 -3.09 -5.31
C TYR A 185 18.00 -3.42 -6.27
N GLU A 186 19.02 -4.15 -5.79
CA GLU A 186 20.21 -4.49 -6.58
C GLU A 186 19.87 -5.34 -7.81
N GLN A 187 18.98 -6.31 -7.63
CA GLN A 187 18.54 -7.21 -8.70
C GLN A 187 17.36 -6.65 -9.51
N LYS A 188 16.78 -5.54 -9.05
CA LYS A 188 15.50 -4.99 -9.54
C LYS A 188 14.43 -6.10 -9.64
N SER A 189 14.23 -6.82 -8.54
CA SER A 189 13.34 -7.98 -8.52
C SER A 189 12.37 -8.02 -7.35
N ILE A 190 11.15 -8.49 -7.63
CA ILE A 190 10.15 -8.84 -6.63
C ILE A 190 10.17 -10.36 -6.46
N HIS A 191 10.20 -10.82 -5.22
CA HIS A 191 10.16 -12.23 -4.84
C HIS A 191 8.87 -12.50 -4.08
N LEU A 192 8.14 -13.54 -4.47
CA LEU A 192 6.85 -13.93 -3.92
C LEU A 192 6.91 -15.38 -3.47
N SER A 193 6.80 -15.57 -2.15
CA SER A 193 6.92 -16.85 -1.48
C SER A 193 5.88 -17.85 -1.99
N GLY A 194 6.39 -19.02 -2.36
CA GLY A 194 5.59 -20.19 -2.69
C GLY A 194 4.84 -20.71 -1.48
N SER A 195 5.55 -21.01 -0.39
CA SER A 195 4.96 -21.64 0.81
C SER A 195 3.77 -20.85 1.38
N GLU A 196 3.76 -19.54 1.17
CA GLU A 196 2.76 -18.63 1.67
C GLU A 196 1.66 -18.30 0.65
N LEU A 197 1.86 -18.71 -0.61
CA LEU A 197 1.02 -18.42 -1.78
C LEU A 197 0.86 -16.92 -2.01
N SER A 198 1.92 -16.13 -1.79
CA SER A 198 1.86 -14.66 -1.77
C SER A 198 1.41 -14.05 -3.10
N ALA A 199 1.73 -14.70 -4.22
CA ALA A 199 1.29 -14.26 -5.55
C ALA A 199 -0.25 -14.33 -5.73
N LEU A 200 -0.99 -15.01 -4.85
CA LEU A 200 -2.46 -15.01 -4.85
C LEU A 200 -3.07 -13.77 -4.19
N SER A 201 -2.27 -13.02 -3.42
CA SER A 201 -2.72 -11.84 -2.68
C SER A 201 -2.28 -10.58 -3.42
N ALA A 202 -3.20 -9.93 -4.13
CA ALA A 202 -2.91 -8.72 -4.88
C ALA A 202 -2.32 -7.63 -3.97
N ASP A 203 -2.83 -7.50 -2.75
CA ASP A 203 -2.32 -6.58 -1.74
C ASP A 203 -0.84 -6.84 -1.39
N VAL A 204 -0.39 -8.11 -1.32
CA VAL A 204 1.03 -8.43 -1.10
C VAL A 204 1.87 -8.13 -2.34
N VAL A 205 1.37 -8.48 -3.53
CA VAL A 205 2.04 -8.17 -4.80
C VAL A 205 2.22 -6.66 -4.97
N LEU A 206 1.18 -5.88 -4.68
CA LEU A 206 1.16 -4.42 -4.79
C LEU A 206 1.95 -3.75 -3.66
N LEU A 207 2.01 -4.35 -2.47
CA LEU A 207 2.90 -3.90 -1.41
C LEU A 207 4.36 -3.93 -1.88
N LEU A 208 4.81 -5.06 -2.43
CA LEU A 208 6.19 -5.18 -2.94
C LEU A 208 6.43 -4.29 -4.16
N TYR A 209 5.41 -4.05 -4.98
CA TYR A 209 5.50 -3.07 -6.06
C TYR A 209 5.66 -1.64 -5.52
N GLY A 210 5.00 -1.28 -4.43
CA GLY A 210 5.21 0.01 -3.75
C GLY A 210 6.62 0.15 -3.16
N GLU A 211 7.15 -0.90 -2.53
CA GLU A 211 8.55 -0.94 -2.10
C GLU A 211 9.53 -0.76 -3.27
N ALA A 212 9.21 -1.34 -4.43
CA ALA A 212 9.99 -1.16 -5.64
C ALA A 212 9.96 0.31 -6.15
N GLN A 213 8.81 1.00 -6.05
CA GLN A 213 8.70 2.41 -6.44
C GLN A 213 9.67 3.28 -5.64
N ILE A 214 9.68 3.18 -4.31
CA ILE A 214 10.60 3.97 -3.47
C ILE A 214 12.06 3.56 -3.65
N GLY A 215 12.34 2.26 -3.81
CA GLY A 215 13.70 1.77 -4.06
C GLY A 215 14.29 2.35 -5.34
N VAL A 216 13.53 2.33 -6.43
CA VAL A 216 13.94 2.94 -7.71
C VAL A 216 13.99 4.47 -7.61
N ALA A 217 12.97 5.11 -7.05
CA ALA A 217 12.90 6.58 -6.96
C ALA A 217 14.13 7.18 -6.28
N THR A 218 14.57 6.53 -5.20
CA THR A 218 15.71 6.97 -4.38
C THR A 218 17.05 6.47 -4.91
N LYS A 219 17.06 5.72 -6.01
CA LYS A 219 18.24 5.03 -6.55
C LYS A 219 18.95 4.22 -5.46
N GLY A 220 18.16 3.53 -4.63
CA GLY A 220 18.63 2.70 -3.52
C GLY A 220 19.11 3.46 -2.29
N SER A 221 19.21 4.79 -2.33
CA SER A 221 19.73 5.57 -1.19
C SER A 221 18.88 5.45 0.07
N ILE A 222 17.60 5.07 -0.05
CA ILE A 222 16.72 4.76 1.09
C ILE A 222 17.19 3.56 1.91
N TYR A 223 17.93 2.62 1.31
CA TYR A 223 18.44 1.41 1.97
C TYR A 223 19.75 1.66 2.74
N ASN A 224 20.35 2.84 2.61
CA ASN A 224 21.52 3.25 3.39
C ASN A 224 21.10 3.70 4.80
N TYR A 225 20.47 2.79 5.55
CA TYR A 225 19.80 3.10 6.82
C TYR A 225 20.77 3.71 7.84
N ASP A 226 20.43 4.91 8.32
CA ASP A 226 21.12 5.52 9.44
C ASP A 226 20.80 4.77 10.74
N GLN A 227 21.83 4.23 11.38
CA GLN A 227 21.73 3.47 12.62
C GLN A 227 21.29 4.33 13.82
N ASN A 228 21.34 5.66 13.71
CA ASN A 228 20.77 6.56 14.72
C ASN A 228 19.23 6.48 14.75
N PHE A 229 18.59 6.11 13.65
CA PHE A 229 17.14 5.98 13.54
C PHE A 229 16.68 4.52 13.46
N HIS A 230 17.59 3.58 13.23
CA HIS A 230 17.27 2.19 13.00
C HIS A 230 18.04 1.23 13.94
N LYS A 231 17.33 0.24 14.50
CA LYS A 231 17.90 -0.83 15.33
C LYS A 231 17.27 -2.19 14.99
N SER A 232 17.98 -3.26 15.31
CA SER A 232 17.38 -4.60 15.39
C SER A 232 16.63 -4.75 16.72
N CYS A 233 15.46 -5.37 16.69
CA CYS A 233 14.66 -5.72 17.86
C CYS A 233 14.24 -7.18 17.73
N GLY A 234 14.06 -7.92 18.82
CA GLY A 234 13.39 -9.24 18.77
C GLY A 234 14.05 -10.37 17.95
N GLY A 235 15.36 -10.35 17.72
CA GLY A 235 16.09 -11.38 16.96
C GLY A 235 16.53 -10.90 15.57
N LYS A 236 17.24 -11.77 14.82
CA LYS A 236 18.03 -11.38 13.62
C LYS A 236 17.25 -10.74 12.46
N GLU A 237 15.92 -10.80 12.46
CA GLU A 237 15.09 -10.37 11.31
C GLU A 237 14.12 -9.24 11.64
N ASN A 238 13.92 -8.93 12.92
CA ASN A 238 12.98 -7.90 13.33
C ASN A 238 13.69 -6.55 13.41
N ASN A 239 13.08 -5.59 12.74
CA ASN A 239 13.60 -4.25 12.51
C ASN A 239 12.72 -3.25 13.25
N CYS A 240 13.34 -2.33 13.97
CA CYS A 240 12.66 -1.27 14.70
C CYS A 240 13.27 0.09 14.40
N CYS A 241 12.44 1.13 14.49
CA CYS A 241 12.91 2.49 14.59
C CYS A 241 13.40 2.75 16.03
N VAL A 242 14.37 3.65 16.18
CA VAL A 242 14.97 3.98 17.49
C VAL A 242 14.01 4.79 18.36
N ASP A 243 13.21 5.66 17.75
CA ASP A 243 12.20 6.51 18.40
C ASP A 243 10.90 6.62 17.56
N SER A 244 9.96 7.44 18.03
CA SER A 244 8.67 7.69 17.39
C SER A 244 8.74 8.58 16.15
N LYS A 245 9.89 9.16 15.80
CA LYS A 245 10.03 9.93 14.56
C LYS A 245 10.02 9.04 13.33
N GLY A 246 10.07 7.73 13.50
CA GLY A 246 10.13 6.76 12.42
C GLY A 246 11.53 6.63 11.84
N CYS A 247 11.66 5.87 10.76
CA CYS A 247 12.93 5.53 10.15
C CYS A 247 12.75 5.16 8.68
N ALA A 248 13.82 5.24 7.89
CA ALA A 248 13.80 4.95 6.45
C ALA A 248 13.24 3.55 6.12
N LYS A 249 13.52 2.53 6.94
CA LYS A 249 12.95 1.19 6.71
C LYS A 249 11.41 1.17 6.87
N ALA A 250 10.87 1.95 7.81
CA ALA A 250 9.43 2.13 7.94
C ALA A 250 8.84 2.91 6.75
N LEU A 251 9.57 3.89 6.20
CA LEU A 251 9.16 4.58 4.96
C LEU A 251 9.11 3.62 3.76
N VAL A 252 10.07 2.69 3.64
CA VAL A 252 10.05 1.65 2.57
C VAL A 252 8.79 0.81 2.67
N GLN A 253 8.56 0.19 3.83
CA GLN A 253 7.39 -0.67 4.03
C GLN A 253 6.07 0.12 3.90
N ALA A 254 6.04 1.37 4.38
CA ALA A 254 4.89 2.24 4.22
C ALA A 254 4.60 2.56 2.76
N SER A 255 5.59 2.51 1.87
CA SER A 255 5.37 2.74 0.44
C SER A 255 4.51 1.68 -0.20
N GLY A 256 4.69 0.43 0.20
CA GLY A 256 3.78 -0.64 -0.14
C GLY A 256 2.38 -0.41 0.42
N ASP A 257 2.26 -0.09 1.72
CA ASP A 257 0.97 0.16 2.36
C ASP A 257 0.23 1.33 1.69
N VAL A 258 0.92 2.45 1.42
CA VAL A 258 0.32 3.59 0.71
C VAL A 258 -0.17 3.15 -0.65
N LEU A 259 0.64 2.48 -1.48
CA LEU A 259 0.22 2.12 -2.82
C LEU A 259 -1.02 1.20 -2.80
N VAL A 260 -1.04 0.19 -1.94
CA VAL A 260 -2.18 -0.71 -1.76
C VAL A 260 -3.46 0.07 -1.43
N ASN A 261 -3.40 1.00 -0.47
CA ASN A 261 -4.56 1.79 -0.04
C ASN A 261 -5.03 2.84 -1.07
N PHE A 262 -4.18 3.22 -2.01
CA PHE A 262 -4.59 4.08 -3.12
C PHE A 262 -5.26 3.30 -4.25
N LEU A 263 -4.80 2.07 -4.52
CA LEU A 263 -5.32 1.23 -5.60
C LEU A 263 -6.58 0.46 -5.19
N PHE A 264 -6.69 0.03 -3.94
CA PHE A 264 -7.90 -0.58 -3.38
C PHE A 264 -8.59 0.43 -2.46
N GLU A 265 -9.67 1.05 -2.96
CA GLU A 265 -10.34 2.14 -2.24
C GLU A 265 -11.15 1.65 -1.04
N ASP A 266 -11.72 0.44 -1.08
CA ASP A 266 -12.29 -0.18 0.12
C ASP A 266 -11.23 -0.97 0.88
N LEU A 267 -10.81 -0.33 1.97
CA LEU A 267 -10.33 -0.90 3.22
C LEU A 267 -9.73 -2.31 3.06
N SER A 268 -8.56 -2.35 2.46
CA SER A 268 -7.77 -3.57 2.43
C SER A 268 -6.85 -3.63 3.63
N GLY A 269 -7.09 -4.60 4.51
CA GLY A 269 -6.01 -5.11 5.33
C GLY A 269 -4.91 -5.63 4.41
N VAL A 270 -3.68 -5.20 4.67
CA VAL A 270 -2.52 -5.81 4.01
C VAL A 270 -2.34 -7.22 4.58
N GLY A 271 -2.23 -8.22 3.72
CA GLY A 271 -1.96 -9.60 4.06
C GLY A 271 -3.17 -10.41 4.51
N GLU A 272 -4.39 -10.09 4.05
CA GLU A 272 -5.63 -10.81 4.43
C GLU A 272 -5.54 -12.33 4.18
N PHE A 273 -5.20 -12.73 2.95
CA PHE A 273 -5.03 -14.14 2.63
C PHE A 273 -3.76 -14.73 3.26
N TYR A 274 -2.71 -13.91 3.36
CA TYR A 274 -1.44 -14.34 3.91
C TYR A 274 -1.58 -14.74 5.40
N HIS A 275 -2.29 -13.94 6.20
CA HIS A 275 -2.53 -14.17 7.63
C HIS A 275 -3.84 -14.89 7.93
N GLN A 276 -4.63 -15.23 6.91
CA GLN A 276 -5.92 -15.91 7.09
C GLN A 276 -6.86 -15.10 7.98
N ASP A 277 -6.92 -13.78 7.73
CA ASP A 277 -7.66 -12.79 8.52
C ASP A 277 -8.36 -11.81 7.58
N LEU A 278 -9.67 -11.62 7.77
CA LEU A 278 -10.49 -10.70 6.97
C LEU A 278 -10.08 -9.23 7.15
N LYS A 279 -9.34 -8.91 8.22
CA LYS A 279 -8.84 -7.57 8.51
C LYS A 279 -7.36 -7.39 8.13
N GLY A 280 -6.72 -8.43 7.60
CA GLY A 280 -5.30 -8.40 7.25
C GLY A 280 -4.38 -8.71 8.42
N GLN A 281 -3.08 -8.58 8.15
CA GLN A 281 -2.00 -8.81 9.10
C GLN A 281 -2.22 -8.02 10.39
N SER A 282 -2.17 -8.70 11.53
CA SER A 282 -2.08 -8.05 12.83
C SER A 282 -0.62 -7.78 13.20
N VAL A 283 -0.35 -6.56 13.66
CA VAL A 283 0.92 -6.14 14.25
C VAL A 283 0.63 -5.75 15.69
N CYS A 284 1.04 -6.60 16.62
CA CYS A 284 0.92 -6.36 18.06
C CYS A 284 -0.51 -6.00 18.50
N GLY A 285 -1.51 -6.67 17.90
CA GLY A 285 -2.92 -6.52 18.26
C GLY A 285 -3.70 -5.49 17.43
N LYS A 286 -3.04 -4.69 16.58
CA LYS A 286 -3.72 -3.82 15.59
C LYS A 286 -3.54 -4.35 14.19
N HIS A 287 -4.57 -4.29 13.35
CA HIS A 287 -4.43 -4.72 11.96
C HIS A 287 -3.72 -3.65 11.13
N ARG A 288 -3.01 -4.07 10.08
CA ARG A 288 -2.35 -3.19 9.12
C ARG A 288 -3.37 -2.59 8.15
N ARG A 289 -4.24 -1.75 8.69
CA ARG A 289 -5.27 -0.98 7.99
C ARG A 289 -5.13 0.49 8.35
N PRO A 290 -5.20 1.42 7.37
CA PRO A 290 -5.15 2.84 7.67
C PRO A 290 -6.21 3.32 8.66
N GLU A 291 -7.43 2.78 8.63
CA GLU A 291 -8.50 3.23 9.54
C GLU A 291 -8.19 2.91 11.01
N ASP A 292 -7.51 1.80 11.27
CA ASP A 292 -7.09 1.40 12.63
C ASP A 292 -6.02 2.34 13.20
N PHE A 293 -5.49 3.23 12.35
CA PHE A 293 -4.54 4.30 12.66
C PHE A 293 -5.06 5.67 12.17
N SER A 294 -6.38 5.88 12.06
CA SER A 294 -6.99 7.09 11.44
C SER A 294 -6.70 8.42 12.14
N ASN A 295 -6.11 8.39 13.34
CA ASN A 295 -5.41 9.51 13.97
C ASN A 295 -4.04 9.01 14.44
N PRO A 296 -3.04 8.92 13.55
CA PRO A 296 -1.82 8.22 13.85
C PRO A 296 -0.99 9.01 14.85
N ASP A 297 -1.03 8.59 16.10
CA ASP A 297 -0.04 8.97 17.10
C ASP A 297 1.19 8.07 16.89
N PHE A 298 2.30 8.64 16.40
CA PHE A 298 3.52 7.87 16.20
C PHE A 298 4.13 7.39 17.52
N ASN A 299 3.83 8.02 18.67
CA ASN A 299 4.20 7.50 19.98
C ASN A 299 3.38 6.26 20.34
N GLU A 300 2.08 6.24 20.03
CA GLU A 300 1.26 5.04 20.16
C GLU A 300 1.81 3.91 19.27
N ALA A 301 2.06 4.20 17.99
CA ALA A 301 2.62 3.22 17.06
C ALA A 301 4.00 2.69 17.51
N TYR A 302 4.86 3.58 18.03
CA TYR A 302 6.17 3.22 18.58
C TYR A 302 6.04 2.31 19.81
N ASN A 303 5.10 2.58 20.69
CA ASN A 303 4.89 1.81 21.91
C ASN A 303 3.98 0.58 21.73
N LEU A 304 3.38 0.40 20.55
CA LEU A 304 2.37 -0.64 20.27
C LEU A 304 2.88 -2.05 20.58
N CYS A 305 4.12 -2.34 20.20
CA CYS A 305 4.76 -3.62 20.45
C CYS A 305 5.62 -3.55 21.71
N SER A 306 5.10 -3.98 22.86
CA SER A 306 5.78 -3.82 24.17
C SER A 306 7.20 -4.40 24.22
N SER A 307 7.44 -5.55 23.59
CA SER A 307 8.76 -6.21 23.50
C SER A 307 9.62 -5.73 22.31
N GLU A 308 9.03 -5.03 21.35
CA GLU A 308 9.65 -4.63 20.08
C GLU A 308 9.29 -3.18 19.74
N LYS A 309 9.52 -2.25 20.67
CA LYS A 309 9.17 -0.83 20.48
C LYS A 309 9.78 -0.27 19.21
N GLY A 310 8.96 0.41 18.43
CA GLY A 310 9.30 0.97 17.13
C GLY A 310 9.26 -0.03 15.99
N LYS A 311 8.63 -1.20 16.15
CA LYS A 311 8.52 -2.23 15.10
C LYS A 311 8.12 -1.60 13.76
N VAL A 312 8.97 -1.80 12.75
CA VAL A 312 8.88 -1.11 11.44
C VAL A 312 7.49 -1.26 10.83
N SER A 313 6.85 -2.42 10.94
CA SER A 313 5.51 -2.64 10.39
C SER A 313 4.42 -1.79 11.05
N ALA A 314 4.50 -1.55 12.37
CA ALA A 314 3.57 -0.67 13.08
C ALA A 314 3.79 0.78 12.68
N MET A 315 5.05 1.21 12.68
CA MET A 315 5.45 2.57 12.27
C MET A 315 5.06 2.85 10.81
N ALA A 316 5.24 1.87 9.92
CA ALA A 316 4.89 1.98 8.51
C ALA A 316 3.38 2.17 8.30
N THR A 317 2.55 1.38 9.00
CA THR A 317 1.09 1.51 8.90
C THR A 317 0.60 2.86 9.45
N ALA A 318 1.19 3.36 10.54
CA ALA A 318 0.89 4.70 11.05
C ALA A 318 1.27 5.81 10.05
N TYR A 319 2.43 5.68 9.36
CA TYR A 319 2.79 6.64 8.31
C TYR A 319 1.85 6.55 7.11
N ALA A 320 1.46 5.34 6.69
CA ALA A 320 0.52 5.13 5.58
C ALA A 320 -0.87 5.69 5.89
N SER A 321 -1.33 5.66 7.15
CA SER A 321 -2.63 6.23 7.52
C SER A 321 -2.67 7.75 7.40
N CYS A 322 -1.54 8.46 7.57
CA CYS A 322 -1.45 9.88 7.25
C CYS A 322 -1.83 10.14 5.78
N TRP A 323 -1.27 9.36 4.86
CA TRP A 323 -1.54 9.49 3.42
C TRP A 323 -2.98 9.10 3.06
N TYR A 324 -3.55 8.12 3.74
CA TYR A 324 -4.95 7.77 3.60
C TYR A 324 -5.89 8.89 4.05
N GLY A 325 -5.62 9.52 5.20
CA GLY A 325 -6.38 10.70 5.64
C GLY A 325 -6.32 11.85 4.63
N LEU A 326 -5.13 12.11 4.09
CA LEU A 326 -4.94 13.11 3.03
C LEU A 326 -5.69 12.77 1.75
N LYS A 327 -5.68 11.50 1.32
CA LYS A 327 -6.45 11.00 0.16
C LYS A 327 -7.93 11.35 0.31
N ASN A 328 -8.49 11.13 1.49
CA ASN A 328 -9.91 11.40 1.76
C ASN A 328 -10.22 12.90 1.80
N GLU A 329 -9.28 13.74 2.26
CA GLU A 329 -9.46 15.19 2.36
C GLU A 329 -9.23 15.93 1.02
N PHE A 330 -8.22 15.53 0.24
CA PHE A 330 -7.78 16.26 -0.98
C PHE A 330 -7.99 15.51 -2.30
N GLY A 331 -8.43 14.25 -2.23
CA GLY A 331 -8.65 13.37 -3.36
C GLY A 331 -7.43 12.52 -3.74
N SER A 332 -7.69 11.27 -4.10
CA SER A 332 -6.69 10.23 -4.42
C SER A 332 -5.63 10.68 -5.43
N LYS A 333 -6.07 11.19 -6.59
CA LYS A 333 -5.14 11.54 -7.68
C LYS A 333 -4.08 12.58 -7.28
N LYS A 334 -4.48 13.67 -6.64
CA LYS A 334 -3.55 14.76 -6.25
C LYS A 334 -2.55 14.27 -5.21
N VAL A 335 -3.03 13.55 -4.20
CA VAL A 335 -2.19 13.07 -3.10
C VAL A 335 -1.22 12.00 -3.59
N LEU A 336 -1.65 11.09 -4.46
CA LEU A 336 -0.77 10.08 -5.06
C LEU A 336 0.28 10.71 -5.97
N GLU A 337 -0.04 11.78 -6.71
CA GLU A 337 0.94 12.49 -7.53
C GLU A 337 2.06 13.11 -6.66
N VAL A 338 1.69 13.76 -5.55
CA VAL A 338 2.67 14.25 -4.57
C VAL A 338 3.47 13.10 -3.98
N TYR A 339 2.78 12.01 -3.62
CA TYR A 339 3.41 10.82 -3.07
C TYR A 339 4.48 10.29 -4.03
N LEU A 340 4.16 9.97 -5.27
CA LEU A 340 5.11 9.39 -6.21
C LEU A 340 6.31 10.31 -6.51
N LYS A 341 6.09 11.63 -6.57
CA LYS A 341 7.17 12.60 -6.85
C LYS A 341 8.11 12.80 -5.65
N HIS A 342 7.57 12.87 -4.43
CA HIS A 342 8.42 13.12 -3.24
C HIS A 342 9.35 11.94 -2.92
N LEU A 343 9.03 10.72 -3.37
CA LEU A 343 9.87 9.54 -3.13
C LEU A 343 11.32 9.77 -3.58
N SER A 344 11.53 10.46 -4.70
CA SER A 344 12.88 10.75 -5.24
C SER A 344 13.74 11.65 -4.34
N LEU A 345 13.12 12.32 -3.36
CA LEU A 345 13.81 13.18 -2.40
C LEU A 345 14.23 12.43 -1.15
N LEU A 346 13.76 11.19 -0.95
CA LEU A 346 14.01 10.42 0.27
C LEU A 346 15.39 9.75 0.26
N ASN A 347 15.93 9.48 1.44
CA ASN A 347 17.19 8.77 1.67
C ASN A 347 17.19 8.06 3.04
N GLY A 348 18.23 7.26 3.30
CA GLY A 348 18.32 6.40 4.48
C GLY A 348 18.40 7.10 5.85
N SER A 349 18.57 8.44 5.89
CA SER A 349 18.52 9.25 7.13
C SER A 349 17.17 9.91 7.38
N ASP A 350 16.20 9.75 6.48
CA ASP A 350 14.89 10.38 6.64
C ASP A 350 14.07 9.76 7.77
N THR A 351 13.40 10.66 8.50
CA THR A 351 12.35 10.38 9.45
C THR A 351 10.99 10.67 8.82
N PHE A 352 9.90 10.40 9.53
CA PHE A 352 8.56 10.78 9.06
C PHE A 352 8.40 12.30 8.92
N GLU A 353 9.04 13.07 9.81
CA GLU A 353 9.07 14.53 9.73
C GLU A 353 9.71 15.03 8.44
N THR A 354 10.95 14.60 8.17
CA THR A 354 11.70 15.07 7.00
C THR A 354 11.03 14.59 5.70
N ALA A 355 10.45 13.38 5.70
CA ALA A 355 9.68 12.87 4.58
C ALA A 355 8.41 13.71 4.30
N LEU A 356 7.64 14.06 5.33
CA LEU A 356 6.45 14.92 5.17
C LEU A 356 6.82 16.35 4.76
N GLN A 357 7.96 16.87 5.21
CA GLN A 357 8.46 18.18 4.77
C GLN A 357 8.87 18.18 3.29
N LYS A 358 9.48 17.09 2.81
CA LYS A 358 9.76 16.86 1.38
C LYS A 358 8.47 16.71 0.56
N ALA A 359 7.45 16.03 1.10
CA ALA A 359 6.12 15.96 0.49
C ALA A 359 5.44 17.33 0.42
N SER A 360 5.52 18.14 1.48
CA SER A 360 5.02 19.52 1.50
C SER A 360 5.66 20.39 0.41
N THR A 361 6.99 20.33 0.31
CA THR A 361 7.75 21.03 -0.75
C THR A 361 7.32 20.57 -2.14
N THR A 362 7.13 19.26 -2.32
CA THR A 362 6.66 18.68 -3.58
C THR A 362 5.25 19.17 -3.93
N ALA A 363 4.32 19.17 -2.98
CA ALA A 363 2.97 19.69 -3.17
C ALA A 363 2.96 21.19 -3.52
N GLN A 364 3.83 21.97 -2.88
CA GLN A 364 3.99 23.40 -3.20
C GLN A 364 4.49 23.59 -4.64
N ASN A 365 5.49 22.83 -5.07
CA ASN A 365 6.02 22.89 -6.44
C ASN A 365 4.98 22.48 -7.50
N LEU A 366 4.00 21.65 -7.13
CA LEU A 366 2.87 21.29 -7.99
C LEU A 366 1.70 22.29 -7.93
N GLY A 367 1.80 23.36 -7.12
CA GLY A 367 0.74 24.34 -6.94
C GLY A 367 -0.39 23.88 -6.00
N TYR A 368 -0.21 22.79 -5.26
CA TYR A 368 -1.19 22.26 -4.31
C TYR A 368 -1.05 22.91 -2.91
N THR A 369 -1.19 24.24 -2.84
CA THR A 369 -0.90 25.04 -1.62
C THR A 369 -1.64 24.57 -0.37
N ALA A 370 -2.92 24.20 -0.47
CA ALA A 370 -3.69 23.73 0.68
C ALA A 370 -3.15 22.40 1.22
N LEU A 371 -2.84 21.46 0.32
CA LEU A 371 -2.25 20.17 0.65
C LEU A 371 -0.82 20.34 1.22
N ALA A 372 -0.01 21.24 0.65
CA ALA A 372 1.33 21.56 1.16
C ALA A 372 1.28 22.04 2.62
N LYS A 373 0.35 22.94 2.95
CA LYS A 373 0.12 23.39 4.34
C LYS A 373 -0.34 22.25 5.23
N ARG A 374 -1.21 21.36 4.73
CA ARG A 374 -1.70 20.23 5.52
C ARG A 374 -0.59 19.30 5.95
N TYR A 375 0.39 18.98 5.09
CA TYR A 375 1.55 18.16 5.48
C TYR A 375 2.31 18.73 6.69
N LEU A 376 2.46 20.05 6.77
CA LEU A 376 3.13 20.71 7.90
C LEU A 376 2.28 20.66 9.18
N LEU A 377 0.96 20.62 9.05
CA LEU A 377 0.02 20.49 10.18
C LEU A 377 -0.18 19.05 10.65
N LEU A 378 0.19 18.06 9.84
CA LEU A 378 0.24 16.66 10.29
C LEU A 378 1.42 16.42 11.23
N PHE A 379 2.47 17.24 11.15
CA PHE A 379 3.66 17.06 11.99
C PHE A 379 3.34 17.05 13.50
N PRO A 380 2.60 18.01 14.08
CA PRO A 380 2.27 17.99 15.50
C PRO A 380 1.22 16.94 15.88
N ILE A 381 0.32 16.59 14.95
CA ILE A 381 -0.77 15.63 15.19
C ILE A 381 -0.24 14.19 15.15
N CYS A 382 0.86 13.96 14.45
CA CYS A 382 1.53 12.66 14.42
C CYS A 382 2.74 12.56 15.35
N ALA A 383 3.29 13.68 15.83
CA ALA A 383 4.48 13.71 16.71
C ALA A 383 4.19 14.18 18.15
N ALA A 384 2.93 14.37 18.56
CA ALA A 384 2.60 14.79 19.92
C ALA A 384 3.04 13.72 20.95
N PRO A 385 3.87 14.07 21.96
CA PRO A 385 4.46 13.15 22.94
C PRO A 385 3.45 12.41 23.82
#